data_AF-A0AB35C1H9-F1
#
_entry.id   AF-A0AB35C1H9-F1
#
_cell.length_a   1.000
_cell.length_b   1.000
_cell.length_c   1.000
_cell.angle_alpha   90.00
_cell.angle_beta   90.00
_cell.angle_gamma   90.00
#
_symmetry.space_group_name_H-M   'P 1'
#
loop_
_entity.id
_entity.type
_entity.pdbx_description
1 polymer ?
#
loop_
_entity_poly.entity_id
_entity_poly.type
_entity_poly.pdbx_seq_one_letter_code
_entity_poly.pdbx_strand_id
1 'polypeptide(L)'
;MSKEKFSRSKPHVNVGTIGHVDHGKTTLTAALTKVGADRFGGASQAYDQIDKAPEERARGITISTSHVEYESENRHYAHVDCPGHADYVKNMITGAAQMDGAILVCSAADGPMPQTREHILLSRQVGVPYIVVFLNKADMVDDAELIELVEMEVRDLLSTYDFPGDDTPIIVGSALKALEGDESDIGVPAIIKLVDALDSYIPEPVREIDKPFLMPIEDVFSISGRGTVITGRIESGIVKVGEELEIVGITPTMKTTCTGVEMFRKLLDQGQAGDNVGVLLRGTKREEVQRGQVLAKPGSIKP
;
A
#
# COMPACT_ATOMS: atom_id res chain seq x y z
N MET A 1 -25.09 -14.12 0.48
CA MET A 1 -24.27 -14.09 1.70
C MET A 1 -24.15 -12.64 2.12
N SER A 2 -24.52 -12.30 3.36
CA SER A 2 -24.32 -10.95 3.89
C SER A 2 -22.82 -10.63 3.89
N LYS A 3 -22.44 -9.47 3.35
CA LYS A 3 -21.04 -9.02 3.43
C LYS A 3 -20.67 -8.83 4.90
N GLU A 4 -19.46 -9.24 5.25
CA GLU A 4 -18.91 -9.06 6.59
C GLU A 4 -18.77 -7.57 6.91
N LYS A 5 -18.88 -7.20 8.20
CA LYS A 5 -18.69 -5.83 8.68
C LYS A 5 -17.24 -5.67 9.14
N PHE A 6 -16.59 -4.58 8.73
CA PHE A 6 -15.20 -4.33 9.14
C PHE A 6 -15.14 -4.01 10.65
N SER A 7 -14.22 -4.67 11.37
CA SER A 7 -13.98 -4.43 12.80
C SER A 7 -12.81 -3.47 13.00
N ARG A 8 -13.03 -2.35 13.69
CA ARG A 8 -11.98 -1.37 14.04
C ARG A 8 -11.32 -1.69 15.39
N SER A 9 -10.93 -2.95 15.62
CA SER A 9 -10.36 -3.39 16.90
C SER A 9 -8.89 -3.04 17.10
N LYS A 10 -8.15 -2.77 16.02
CA LYS A 10 -6.72 -2.42 16.05
C LYS A 10 -6.48 -1.09 15.29
N PRO A 11 -5.46 -0.31 15.67
CA PRO A 11 -4.99 0.83 14.88
C PRO A 11 -4.73 0.46 13.41
N HIS A 12 -5.12 1.34 12.50
CA HIS A 12 -5.02 1.13 11.05
C HIS A 12 -3.86 1.92 10.45
N VAL A 13 -2.93 1.21 9.81
CA VAL A 13 -1.74 1.79 9.17
C VAL A 13 -1.68 1.36 7.70
N ASN A 14 -1.41 2.32 6.82
CA ASN A 14 -1.22 2.07 5.41
C ASN A 14 0.26 1.89 5.12
N VAL A 15 0.63 0.74 4.57
CA VAL A 15 2.00 0.45 4.13
C VAL A 15 2.00 0.00 2.69
N GLY A 16 3.18 -0.19 2.10
CA GLY A 16 3.27 -0.75 0.77
C GLY A 16 4.69 -1.03 0.33
N THR A 17 4.86 -1.89 -0.67
CA THR A 17 6.16 -2.26 -1.21
C THR A 17 6.57 -1.35 -2.35
N ILE A 18 7.82 -0.88 -2.30
CA ILE A 18 8.48 -0.11 -3.36
C ILE A 18 9.85 -0.70 -3.65
N GLY A 19 10.47 -0.34 -4.77
CA GLY A 19 11.78 -0.83 -5.17
C GLY A 19 11.81 -1.31 -6.63
N HIS A 20 13.00 -1.66 -7.09
CA HIS A 20 13.27 -2.04 -8.48
C HIS A 20 12.47 -3.26 -8.95
N VAL A 21 12.29 -3.36 -10.27
CA VAL A 21 11.71 -4.55 -10.91
C VAL A 21 12.48 -5.81 -10.50
N ASP A 22 11.78 -6.93 -10.37
CA ASP A 22 12.33 -8.24 -10.01
C ASP A 22 13.05 -8.35 -8.65
N HIS A 23 13.01 -7.31 -7.80
CA HIS A 23 13.52 -7.41 -6.42
C HIS A 23 12.58 -8.19 -5.47
N GLY A 24 11.41 -8.62 -5.96
CA GLY A 24 10.50 -9.52 -5.22
C GLY A 24 9.48 -8.83 -4.32
N LYS A 25 8.99 -7.64 -4.70
CA LYS A 25 7.92 -6.91 -3.99
C LYS A 25 6.65 -7.76 -3.80
N THR A 26 6.10 -8.27 -4.88
CA THR A 26 4.87 -9.08 -4.87
C THR A 26 5.05 -10.41 -4.14
N THR A 27 6.23 -11.03 -4.25
CA THR A 27 6.61 -12.21 -3.46
C THR A 27 6.61 -11.89 -1.96
N LEU A 28 7.17 -10.76 -1.56
CA LEU A 28 7.17 -10.29 -0.17
C LEU A 28 5.75 -10.00 0.32
N THR A 29 4.93 -9.35 -0.49
CA THR A 29 3.52 -9.08 -0.19
C THR A 29 2.75 -10.38 0.05
N ALA A 30 2.94 -11.40 -0.80
CA ALA A 30 2.35 -12.72 -0.59
C ALA A 30 2.87 -13.37 0.71
N ALA A 31 4.17 -13.28 0.99
CA ALA A 31 4.78 -13.81 2.22
C ALA A 31 4.17 -13.17 3.49
N LEU A 32 4.01 -11.84 3.49
CA LEU A 32 3.37 -11.09 4.60
C LEU A 32 1.96 -11.59 4.86
N THR A 33 1.13 -11.75 3.82
CA THR A 33 -0.25 -12.24 4.00
C THR A 33 -0.30 -13.70 4.44
N LYS A 34 0.60 -14.56 3.95
CA LYS A 34 0.67 -15.97 4.35
C LYS A 34 1.09 -16.11 5.81
N VAL A 35 2.24 -15.54 6.18
CA VAL A 35 2.77 -15.61 7.55
C VAL A 35 1.82 -14.92 8.54
N GLY A 36 1.22 -13.79 8.14
CA GLY A 36 0.18 -13.11 8.93
C GLY A 36 -1.04 -14.00 9.17
N ALA A 37 -1.55 -14.67 8.13
CA ALA A 37 -2.67 -15.61 8.25
C ALA A 37 -2.35 -16.81 9.16
N ASP A 38 -1.14 -17.37 9.03
CA ASP A 38 -0.70 -18.52 9.83
C ASP A 38 -0.56 -18.18 11.33
N ARG A 39 -0.18 -16.93 11.67
CA ARG A 39 0.03 -16.51 13.07
C ARG A 39 -1.18 -15.84 13.72
N PHE A 40 -1.86 -14.95 13.00
CA PHE A 40 -2.87 -14.06 13.57
C PHE A 40 -4.28 -14.35 13.01
N GLY A 41 -4.40 -15.32 12.11
CA GLY A 41 -5.61 -15.57 11.35
C GLY A 41 -5.80 -14.56 10.21
N GLY A 42 -6.90 -14.69 9.48
CA GLY A 42 -7.17 -13.89 8.28
C GLY A 42 -7.03 -14.70 7.00
N ALA A 43 -6.98 -14.02 5.86
CA ALA A 43 -6.91 -14.64 4.54
C ALA A 43 -5.51 -14.45 3.93
N SER A 44 -4.83 -15.56 3.63
CA SER A 44 -3.60 -15.53 2.84
C SER A 44 -3.92 -15.17 1.38
N GLN A 45 -3.13 -14.30 0.76
CA GLN A 45 -3.20 -14.05 -0.68
C GLN A 45 -1.99 -14.67 -1.38
N ALA A 46 -2.26 -15.54 -2.34
CA ALA A 46 -1.21 -16.12 -3.17
C ALA A 46 -0.66 -15.09 -4.18
N TYR A 47 0.57 -15.29 -4.64
CA TYR A 47 1.22 -14.44 -5.66
C TYR A 47 0.29 -14.15 -6.86
N ASP A 48 -0.31 -15.19 -7.43
CA ASP A 48 -1.20 -15.10 -8.59
C ASP A 48 -2.51 -14.35 -8.32
N GLN A 49 -2.86 -14.13 -7.06
CA GLN A 49 -4.04 -13.35 -6.65
C GLN A 49 -3.74 -11.85 -6.55
N ILE A 50 -2.46 -11.50 -6.37
CA ILE A 50 -1.95 -10.13 -6.36
C ILE A 50 -1.71 -9.69 -7.80
N ASP A 51 -0.89 -10.44 -8.55
CA ASP A 51 -0.69 -10.27 -10.00
C ASP A 51 -1.81 -11.00 -10.79
N LYS A 52 -3.02 -10.46 -10.70
CA LYS A 52 -4.23 -11.11 -11.23
C LYS A 52 -4.52 -10.78 -12.70
N ALA A 53 -3.98 -9.67 -13.23
CA ALA A 53 -4.31 -9.28 -14.60
C ALA A 53 -3.67 -10.25 -15.60
N PRO A 54 -4.36 -10.63 -16.70
CA PRO A 54 -3.80 -11.52 -17.71
C PRO A 54 -2.48 -10.99 -18.29
N GLU A 55 -2.33 -9.66 -18.40
CA GLU A 55 -1.12 -9.01 -18.86
C GLU A 55 0.03 -9.10 -17.85
N GLU A 56 -0.26 -8.96 -16.55
CA GLU A 56 0.72 -9.11 -15.46
C GLU A 56 1.27 -10.54 -15.44
N ARG A 57 0.39 -11.54 -15.52
CA ARG A 57 0.79 -12.96 -15.57
C ARG A 57 1.60 -13.32 -16.81
N ALA A 58 1.27 -12.72 -17.96
CA ALA A 58 1.98 -12.99 -19.20
C ALA A 58 3.39 -12.36 -19.22
N ARG A 59 3.56 -11.20 -18.57
CA ARG A 59 4.83 -10.46 -18.54
C ARG A 59 5.67 -10.73 -17.30
N GLY A 60 5.10 -11.31 -16.25
CA GLY A 60 5.78 -11.55 -14.96
C GLY A 60 6.13 -10.27 -14.21
N ILE A 61 5.40 -9.17 -14.46
CA ILE A 61 5.62 -7.87 -13.81
C ILE A 61 4.28 -7.31 -13.31
N THR A 62 4.30 -6.68 -12.14
CA THR A 62 3.18 -5.90 -11.61
C THR A 62 2.97 -4.65 -12.46
N ILE A 63 1.73 -4.40 -12.86
CA ILE A 63 1.33 -3.25 -13.71
C ILE A 63 0.43 -2.31 -12.90
N SER A 64 -0.55 -2.88 -12.22
CA SER A 64 -1.53 -2.18 -11.39
C SER A 64 -1.16 -2.26 -9.91
N THR A 65 -1.56 -1.26 -9.13
CA THR A 65 -1.43 -1.33 -7.67
C THR A 65 -2.40 -2.37 -7.14
N SER A 66 -1.92 -3.25 -6.27
CA SER A 66 -2.73 -4.28 -5.62
C SER A 66 -2.84 -4.01 -4.12
N HIS A 67 -4.07 -4.07 -3.62
CA HIS A 67 -4.39 -3.80 -2.22
C HIS A 67 -4.66 -5.13 -1.49
N VAL A 68 -3.87 -5.42 -0.46
CA VAL A 68 -4.07 -6.59 0.43
C VAL A 68 -4.16 -6.13 1.89
N GLU A 69 -4.75 -6.97 2.75
CA GLU A 69 -4.84 -6.73 4.19
C GLU A 69 -4.16 -7.86 4.96
N TYR A 70 -3.50 -7.51 6.07
CA TYR A 70 -2.99 -8.43 7.07
C TYR A 70 -2.89 -7.70 8.40
N GLU A 71 -2.66 -8.41 9.49
CA GLU A 71 -2.57 -7.84 10.83
C GLU A 71 -1.33 -8.34 11.57
N SER A 72 -0.86 -7.55 12.53
CA SER A 72 0.04 -7.99 13.61
C SER A 72 -0.77 -8.18 14.89
N GLU A 73 -0.11 -8.49 16.01
CA GLU A 73 -0.77 -8.44 17.33
C GLU A 73 -1.29 -7.03 17.64
N ASN A 74 -0.58 -6.00 17.19
CA ASN A 74 -0.80 -4.61 17.57
C ASN A 74 -1.67 -3.84 16.59
N ARG A 75 -1.61 -4.15 15.28
CA ARG A 75 -2.13 -3.27 14.22
C ARG A 75 -2.81 -4.04 13.09
N HIS A 76 -3.68 -3.34 12.38
CA HIS A 76 -4.20 -3.76 11.08
C HIS A 76 -3.46 -2.99 9.98
N TYR A 77 -2.97 -3.70 8.97
CA TYR A 77 -2.29 -3.12 7.82
C TYR A 77 -3.14 -3.20 6.56
N ALA A 78 -3.31 -2.06 5.89
CA ALA A 78 -3.61 -2.02 4.46
C ALA A 78 -2.29 -1.93 3.70
N HIS A 79 -2.01 -2.87 2.81
CA HIS A 79 -0.77 -2.92 2.06
C HIS A 79 -1.02 -2.68 0.57
N VAL A 80 -0.30 -1.72 0.00
CA VAL A 80 -0.31 -1.40 -1.43
C VAL A 80 0.96 -1.96 -2.10
N ASP A 81 0.82 -2.98 -2.94
CA ASP A 81 1.91 -3.53 -3.75
C ASP A 81 2.10 -2.66 -5.00
N CYS A 82 3.24 -1.96 -5.10
CA CYS A 82 3.51 -1.05 -6.21
C CYS A 82 4.38 -1.69 -7.31
N PRO A 83 4.17 -1.33 -8.59
CA PRO A 83 5.02 -1.79 -9.67
C PRO A 83 6.43 -1.19 -9.59
N GLY A 84 7.45 -1.96 -10.01
CA GLY A 84 8.86 -1.54 -10.02
C GLY A 84 9.45 -1.23 -11.39
N HIS A 85 8.68 -1.41 -12.45
CA HIS A 85 9.14 -1.18 -13.83
C HIS A 85 8.95 0.31 -14.19
N ALA A 86 9.93 0.91 -14.88
CA ALA A 86 9.95 2.34 -15.20
C ALA A 86 8.66 2.83 -15.90
N ASP A 87 8.15 2.06 -16.86
CA ASP A 87 6.94 2.40 -17.61
C ASP A 87 5.68 2.58 -16.73
N TYR A 88 5.68 1.99 -15.53
CA TYR A 88 4.54 2.01 -14.61
C TYR A 88 4.79 2.88 -13.36
N VAL A 89 5.81 3.76 -13.38
CA VAL A 89 6.13 4.69 -12.28
C VAL A 89 4.94 5.52 -11.84
N LYS A 90 4.05 5.89 -12.77
CA LYS A 90 2.82 6.65 -12.47
C LYS A 90 1.93 5.90 -11.47
N ASN A 91 1.82 4.58 -11.57
CA ASN A 91 1.00 3.78 -10.67
C ASN A 91 1.68 3.68 -9.30
N MET A 92 3.01 3.55 -9.27
CA MET A 92 3.76 3.60 -8.02
C MET A 92 3.56 4.93 -7.28
N ILE A 93 3.63 6.08 -7.97
CA ILE A 93 3.42 7.41 -7.35
C ILE A 93 2.07 7.49 -6.63
N THR A 94 1.00 6.97 -7.24
CA THR A 94 -0.32 7.00 -6.61
C THR A 94 -0.49 5.96 -5.52
N GLY A 95 0.18 4.81 -5.58
CA GLY A 95 0.22 3.88 -4.46
C GLY A 95 1.01 4.45 -3.26
N ALA A 96 2.18 5.03 -3.52
CA ALA A 96 3.05 5.63 -2.51
C ALA A 96 2.39 6.81 -1.77
N ALA A 97 1.60 7.63 -2.46
CA ALA A 97 0.85 8.72 -1.85
C ALA A 97 -0.16 8.27 -0.76
N GLN A 98 -0.45 6.97 -0.68
CA GLN A 98 -1.36 6.40 0.31
C GLN A 98 -0.64 5.83 1.53
N MET A 99 0.69 5.77 1.53
CA MET A 99 1.48 5.07 2.54
C MET A 99 1.79 5.98 3.74
N ASP A 100 1.49 5.49 4.95
CA ASP A 100 2.01 6.05 6.20
C ASP A 100 3.47 5.61 6.44
N GLY A 101 3.91 4.54 5.78
CA GLY A 101 5.31 4.18 5.62
C GLY A 101 5.49 3.13 4.52
N ALA A 102 6.65 3.09 3.88
CA ALA A 102 6.93 2.18 2.79
C ALA A 102 7.92 1.08 3.18
N ILE A 103 7.81 -0.08 2.53
CA ILE A 103 8.77 -1.17 2.58
C ILE A 103 9.61 -1.08 1.31
N LEU A 104 10.86 -0.66 1.43
CA LEU A 104 11.81 -0.68 0.32
C LEU A 104 12.38 -2.09 0.16
N VAL A 105 12.01 -2.76 -0.92
CA VAL A 105 12.50 -4.09 -1.27
C VAL A 105 13.73 -3.96 -2.17
N CYS A 106 14.88 -4.37 -1.66
CA CYS A 106 16.13 -4.39 -2.39
C CYS A 106 16.68 -5.81 -2.45
N SER A 107 17.12 -6.27 -3.62
CA SER A 107 17.77 -7.57 -3.75
C SER A 107 19.17 -7.50 -3.14
N ALA A 108 19.50 -8.42 -2.23
CA ALA A 108 20.84 -8.55 -1.66
C ALA A 108 21.87 -9.00 -2.72
N ALA A 109 21.42 -9.66 -3.79
CA ALA A 109 22.28 -10.08 -4.90
C ALA A 109 22.57 -8.96 -5.91
N ASP A 110 21.60 -8.06 -6.12
CA ASP A 110 21.68 -7.02 -7.17
C ASP A 110 22.08 -5.64 -6.60
N GLY A 111 21.77 -5.37 -5.32
CA GLY A 111 21.97 -4.08 -4.70
C GLY A 111 21.05 -2.95 -5.22
N PRO A 112 21.35 -1.68 -4.89
CA PRO A 112 20.50 -0.55 -5.25
C PRO A 112 20.55 -0.17 -6.75
N MET A 113 19.53 -0.64 -7.47
CA MET A 113 19.30 -0.34 -8.89
C MET A 113 18.62 1.04 -9.16
N PRO A 114 18.53 1.52 -10.43
CA PRO A 114 18.02 2.87 -10.73
C PRO A 114 16.64 3.19 -10.14
N GLN A 115 15.69 2.27 -10.23
CA GLN A 115 14.34 2.45 -9.70
C GLN A 115 14.31 2.40 -8.16
N THR A 116 15.30 1.77 -7.50
CA THR A 116 15.47 1.90 -6.04
C THR A 116 15.66 3.37 -5.68
N ARG A 117 16.54 4.07 -6.40
CA ARG A 117 16.82 5.51 -6.21
C ARG A 117 15.58 6.35 -6.53
N GLU A 118 14.97 6.09 -7.69
CA GLU A 118 13.78 6.81 -8.14
C GLU A 118 12.61 6.65 -7.16
N HIS A 119 12.37 5.44 -6.65
CA HIS A 119 11.27 5.19 -5.72
C HIS A 119 11.47 5.85 -4.37
N ILE A 120 12.70 5.91 -3.83
CA ILE A 120 12.98 6.64 -2.59
C ILE A 120 12.70 8.13 -2.79
N LEU A 121 13.21 8.72 -3.88
CA LEU A 121 12.98 10.13 -4.22
C LEU A 121 11.48 10.44 -4.37
N LEU A 122 10.75 9.62 -5.13
CA LEU A 122 9.33 9.84 -5.36
C LEU A 122 8.50 9.64 -4.08
N SER A 123 8.86 8.66 -3.24
CA SER A 123 8.22 8.44 -1.94
C SER A 123 8.34 9.69 -1.07
N ARG A 124 9.52 10.33 -1.05
CA ARG A 124 9.71 11.60 -0.35
C ARG A 124 8.83 12.71 -0.93
N GLN A 125 8.75 12.82 -2.25
CA GLN A 125 7.98 13.88 -2.93
C GLN A 125 6.46 13.75 -2.71
N VAL A 126 5.94 12.52 -2.59
CA VAL A 126 4.53 12.27 -2.29
C VAL A 126 4.22 12.23 -0.79
N GLY A 127 5.22 12.47 0.07
CA GLY A 127 5.03 12.65 1.49
C GLY A 127 5.06 11.38 2.33
N VAL A 128 5.63 10.27 1.84
CA VAL A 128 5.86 9.07 2.66
C VAL A 128 6.85 9.42 3.79
N PRO A 129 6.48 9.31 5.07
CA PRO A 129 7.30 9.81 6.16
C PRO A 129 8.35 8.81 6.65
N TYR A 130 8.12 7.51 6.52
CA TYR A 130 9.01 6.45 7.01
C TYR A 130 9.25 5.38 5.95
N ILE A 131 10.46 4.83 5.92
CA ILE A 131 10.83 3.66 5.12
C ILE A 131 11.41 2.59 6.05
N VAL A 132 11.01 1.35 5.86
CA VAL A 132 11.68 0.14 6.39
C VAL A 132 12.24 -0.63 5.20
N VAL A 133 13.43 -1.21 5.32
CA VAL A 133 14.08 -1.92 4.21
C VAL A 133 13.98 -3.42 4.42
N PHE A 134 13.68 -4.14 3.35
CA PHE A 134 13.82 -5.59 3.27
C PHE A 134 14.87 -5.94 2.20
N LEU A 135 16.05 -6.39 2.64
CA LEU A 135 17.09 -6.95 1.78
C LEU A 135 16.70 -8.40 1.43
N ASN A 136 16.00 -8.53 0.31
CA ASN A 136 15.43 -9.76 -0.19
C ASN A 136 16.46 -10.63 -0.93
N LYS A 137 16.10 -11.89 -1.24
CA LYS A 137 16.94 -12.85 -1.95
C LYS A 137 18.26 -13.17 -1.25
N ALA A 138 18.29 -13.09 0.08
CA ALA A 138 19.47 -13.48 0.86
C ALA A 138 19.86 -14.96 0.65
N ASP A 139 18.92 -15.81 0.21
CA ASP A 139 19.17 -17.21 -0.17
C ASP A 139 20.04 -17.37 -1.42
N MET A 140 20.24 -16.30 -2.19
CA MET A 140 21.08 -16.29 -3.40
C MET A 140 22.48 -15.74 -3.14
N VAL A 141 22.79 -15.34 -1.90
CA VAL A 141 24.07 -14.70 -1.53
C VAL A 141 24.74 -15.49 -0.42
N ASP A 142 25.85 -16.14 -0.75
CA ASP A 142 26.64 -16.94 0.20
C ASP A 142 27.66 -16.11 0.99
N ASP A 143 27.90 -14.86 0.58
CA ASP A 143 28.92 -13.97 1.15
C ASP A 143 28.29 -12.87 2.03
N ALA A 144 28.55 -12.93 3.34
CA ALA A 144 28.05 -11.95 4.30
C ALA A 144 28.62 -10.55 4.06
N GLU A 145 29.85 -10.42 3.56
CA GLU A 145 30.47 -9.12 3.28
C GLU A 145 29.73 -8.38 2.15
N LEU A 146 29.18 -9.12 1.18
CA LEU A 146 28.36 -8.54 0.11
C LEU A 146 27.03 -7.98 0.64
N ILE A 147 26.38 -8.69 1.57
CA ILE A 147 25.13 -8.23 2.20
C ILE A 147 25.39 -6.95 2.99
N GLU A 148 26.46 -6.90 3.78
CA GLU A 148 26.86 -5.71 4.53
C GLU A 148 27.17 -4.53 3.61
N LEU A 149 27.86 -4.77 2.48
CA LEU A 149 28.12 -3.73 1.48
C LEU A 149 26.81 -3.18 0.88
N VAL A 150 25.88 -4.05 0.48
CA VAL A 150 24.58 -3.64 -0.06
C VAL A 150 23.78 -2.88 0.99
N GLU A 151 23.82 -3.31 2.25
CA GLU A 151 23.19 -2.59 3.36
C GLU A 151 23.72 -1.15 3.46
N MET A 152 25.05 -0.98 3.47
CA MET A 152 25.69 0.34 3.51
C MET A 152 25.24 1.22 2.33
N GLU A 153 25.21 0.68 1.11
CA GLU A 153 24.78 1.43 -0.07
C GLU A 153 23.30 1.86 0.01
N VAL A 154 22.42 1.02 0.58
CA VAL A 154 21.01 1.39 0.80
C VAL A 154 20.90 2.50 1.83
N ARG A 155 21.67 2.44 2.94
CA ARG A 155 21.67 3.49 3.97
C ARG A 155 22.12 4.83 3.40
N ASP A 156 23.22 4.85 2.65
CA ASP A 156 23.72 6.05 1.98
C ASP A 156 22.68 6.65 1.02
N LEU A 157 21.96 5.79 0.30
CA LEU A 157 20.92 6.21 -0.63
C LEU A 157 19.70 6.81 0.08
N LEU A 158 19.27 6.23 1.21
CA LEU A 158 18.22 6.80 2.05
C LEU A 158 18.62 8.18 2.58
N SER A 159 19.85 8.29 3.12
CA SER A 159 20.41 9.55 3.61
C SER A 159 20.50 10.62 2.53
N THR A 160 20.83 10.24 1.29
CA THR A 160 20.88 11.16 0.15
C THR A 160 19.53 11.83 -0.15
N TYR A 161 18.41 11.18 0.20
CA TYR A 161 17.05 11.66 -0.06
C TYR A 161 16.29 12.04 1.23
N ASP A 162 17.02 12.47 2.25
CA ASP A 162 16.50 12.98 3.53
C ASP A 162 15.65 11.97 4.32
N PHE A 163 15.91 10.68 4.16
CA PHE A 163 15.48 9.64 5.10
C PHE A 163 16.62 9.33 6.09
N PRO A 164 16.30 8.92 7.33
CA PRO A 164 17.33 8.60 8.33
C PRO A 164 17.97 7.23 8.02
N GLY A 165 18.91 7.18 7.07
CA GLY A 165 19.52 5.94 6.59
C GLY A 165 20.16 5.09 7.70
N ASP A 166 20.86 5.71 8.64
CA ASP A 166 21.54 5.02 9.76
C ASP A 166 20.56 4.40 10.76
N ASP A 167 19.43 5.07 11.02
CA ASP A 167 18.43 4.63 12.00
C ASP A 167 17.34 3.74 11.38
N THR A 168 17.29 3.65 10.04
CA THR A 168 16.28 2.87 9.33
C THR A 168 16.47 1.37 9.60
N PRO A 169 15.42 0.63 10.03
CA PRO A 169 15.49 -0.80 10.18
C PRO A 169 15.70 -1.47 8.82
N ILE A 170 16.69 -2.35 8.75
CA ILE A 170 17.00 -3.17 7.58
C ILE A 170 16.90 -4.63 7.98
N ILE A 171 16.01 -5.36 7.32
CA ILE A 171 15.78 -6.78 7.58
C ILE A 171 16.31 -7.57 6.38
N VAL A 172 17.22 -8.48 6.64
CA VAL A 172 17.75 -9.42 5.64
C VAL A 172 16.90 -10.67 5.62
N GLY A 173 16.50 -11.13 4.43
CA GLY A 173 15.72 -12.34 4.29
C GLY A 173 15.46 -12.78 2.86
N SER A 174 14.61 -13.80 2.73
CA SER A 174 14.12 -14.35 1.48
C SER A 174 12.61 -14.50 1.55
N ALA A 175 11.90 -13.63 0.83
CA ALA A 175 10.46 -13.71 0.70
C ALA A 175 10.00 -15.03 0.07
N LEU A 176 10.81 -15.59 -0.84
CA LEU A 176 10.54 -16.88 -1.46
C LEU A 176 10.61 -18.01 -0.43
N LYS A 177 11.68 -18.07 0.37
CA LYS A 177 11.82 -19.09 1.44
C LYS A 177 10.72 -18.97 2.49
N ALA A 178 10.35 -17.76 2.87
CA ALA A 178 9.21 -17.53 3.76
C ALA A 178 7.89 -18.05 3.16
N LEU A 179 7.65 -17.85 1.86
CA LEU A 179 6.50 -18.43 1.16
C LEU A 179 6.53 -19.96 1.09
N GLU A 180 7.71 -20.56 1.02
CA GLU A 180 7.89 -22.02 1.09
C GLU A 180 7.68 -22.56 2.51
N GLY A 181 7.60 -21.69 3.53
CA GLY A 181 7.47 -22.08 4.94
C GLY A 181 8.80 -22.44 5.60
N ASP A 182 9.91 -21.92 5.09
CA ASP A 182 11.23 -22.11 5.67
C ASP A 182 11.34 -21.41 7.05
N GLU A 183 11.76 -22.14 8.07
CA GLU A 183 11.88 -21.68 9.46
C GLU A 183 13.31 -21.18 9.82
N SER A 184 14.23 -21.09 8.85
CA SER A 184 15.55 -20.48 9.03
C SER A 184 15.45 -18.96 9.24
N ASP A 185 16.52 -18.35 9.73
CA ASP A 185 16.54 -16.91 10.03
C ASP A 185 16.17 -15.99 8.86
N ILE A 186 16.36 -16.44 7.62
CA ILE A 186 16.04 -15.69 6.40
C ILE A 186 14.63 -15.96 5.88
N GLY A 187 13.92 -16.99 6.38
CA GLY A 187 12.58 -17.38 5.95
C GLY A 187 11.46 -16.67 6.73
N VAL A 188 10.55 -17.45 7.32
CA VAL A 188 9.42 -16.97 8.14
C VAL A 188 9.87 -16.04 9.28
N PRO A 189 10.94 -16.34 10.04
CA PRO A 189 11.53 -15.41 11.01
C PRO A 189 11.85 -14.01 10.47
N ALA A 190 12.35 -13.87 9.24
CA ALA A 190 12.65 -12.57 8.66
C ALA A 190 11.38 -11.75 8.39
N ILE A 191 10.29 -12.40 7.95
CA ILE A 191 8.99 -11.73 7.77
C ILE A 191 8.43 -11.23 9.10
N ILE A 192 8.61 -12.00 10.17
CA ILE A 192 8.17 -11.59 11.52
C ILE A 192 8.99 -10.38 11.98
N LYS A 193 10.33 -10.42 11.85
CA LYS A 193 11.21 -9.29 12.15
C LYS A 193 10.81 -8.04 11.36
N LEU A 194 10.40 -8.20 10.10
CA LEU A 194 9.90 -7.11 9.27
C LEU A 194 8.60 -6.53 9.84
N VAL A 195 7.62 -7.37 10.18
CA VAL A 195 6.35 -6.92 10.80
C VAL A 195 6.59 -6.22 12.14
N ASP A 196 7.47 -6.76 12.98
CA ASP A 196 7.85 -6.15 14.25
C ASP A 196 8.49 -4.76 14.04
N ALA A 197 9.36 -4.62 13.02
CA ALA A 197 9.94 -3.33 12.65
C ALA A 197 8.88 -2.34 12.15
N LEU A 198 7.88 -2.79 11.38
CA LEU A 198 6.75 -1.94 10.98
C LEU A 198 5.92 -1.49 12.19
N ASP A 199 5.72 -2.37 13.18
CA ASP A 199 5.01 -2.04 14.42
C ASP A 199 5.80 -1.02 15.27
N SER A 200 7.12 -1.17 15.38
CA SER A 200 7.93 -0.31 16.25
C SER A 200 8.39 1.00 15.62
N TYR A 201 8.69 1.00 14.32
CA TYR A 201 9.37 2.12 13.65
C TYR A 201 8.40 3.09 12.98
N ILE A 202 7.32 2.59 12.38
CA ILE A 202 6.28 3.45 11.81
C ILE A 202 5.34 3.84 12.97
N PRO A 203 5.22 5.12 13.35
CA PRO A 203 4.33 5.52 14.42
C PRO A 203 2.87 5.36 14.00
N GLU A 204 1.97 5.29 14.99
CA GLU A 204 0.54 5.42 14.69
C GLU A 204 0.27 6.82 14.11
N PRO A 205 -0.28 6.91 12.89
CA PRO A 205 -0.49 8.20 12.22
C PRO A 205 -1.63 8.97 12.88
N VAL A 206 -1.38 10.26 13.14
CA VAL A 206 -2.42 11.18 13.63
C VAL A 206 -3.39 11.50 12.50
N ARG A 207 -4.64 11.02 12.62
CA ARG A 207 -5.68 11.20 11.60
C ARG A 207 -6.46 12.48 11.81
N GLU A 208 -6.61 13.30 10.77
CA GLU A 208 -7.34 14.57 10.84
C GLU A 208 -8.85 14.38 10.66
N ILE A 209 -9.48 13.61 11.54
CA ILE A 209 -10.90 13.22 11.45
C ILE A 209 -11.88 14.39 11.65
N ASP A 210 -11.46 15.46 12.31
CA ASP A 210 -12.30 16.65 12.59
C ASP A 210 -12.32 17.66 11.44
N LYS A 211 -11.49 17.46 10.41
CA LYS A 211 -11.45 18.32 9.23
C LYS A 211 -12.58 17.98 8.24
N PRO A 212 -12.90 18.86 7.28
CA PRO A 212 -13.82 18.52 6.18
C PRO A 212 -13.36 17.27 5.43
N PHE A 213 -14.31 16.42 5.01
CA PHE A 213 -14.01 15.24 4.23
C PHE A 213 -13.25 15.58 2.94
N LEU A 214 -12.15 14.87 2.71
CA LEU A 214 -11.36 14.91 1.49
C LEU A 214 -10.79 13.52 1.20
N MET A 215 -10.98 13.04 -0.03
CA MET A 215 -10.46 11.75 -0.49
C MET A 215 -10.00 11.88 -1.94
N PRO A 216 -8.69 11.84 -2.21
CA PRO A 216 -8.16 11.74 -3.56
C PRO A 216 -8.64 10.48 -4.27
N ILE A 217 -8.95 10.61 -5.57
CA ILE A 217 -9.44 9.50 -6.37
C ILE A 217 -8.26 8.73 -6.96
N GLU A 218 -8.10 7.48 -6.53
CA GLU A 218 -7.11 6.53 -7.05
C GLU A 218 -7.62 5.83 -8.31
N ASP A 219 -8.75 5.13 -8.20
CA ASP A 219 -9.32 4.33 -9.29
C ASP A 219 -10.85 4.33 -9.25
N VAL A 220 -11.46 4.05 -10.40
CA VAL A 220 -12.91 4.11 -10.62
C VAL A 220 -13.40 2.81 -11.26
N PHE A 221 -14.24 2.10 -10.51
CA PHE A 221 -14.88 0.86 -10.92
C PHE A 221 -16.37 1.06 -11.16
N SER A 222 -16.93 0.24 -12.05
CA SER A 222 -18.38 0.11 -12.18
C SER A 222 -18.79 -1.27 -11.68
N ILE A 223 -19.71 -1.31 -10.72
CA ILE A 223 -20.28 -2.55 -10.22
C ILE A 223 -21.68 -2.69 -10.81
N SER A 224 -21.87 -3.74 -11.62
CA SER A 224 -23.16 -4.06 -12.23
C SER A 224 -24.27 -4.11 -11.17
N GLY A 225 -25.34 -3.34 -11.40
CA GLY A 225 -26.48 -3.25 -10.50
C GLY A 225 -26.28 -2.44 -9.21
N ARG A 226 -25.08 -1.91 -8.93
CA ARG A 226 -24.83 -1.02 -7.77
C ARG A 226 -24.48 0.41 -8.16
N GLY A 227 -23.69 0.60 -9.22
CA GLY A 227 -23.24 1.91 -9.68
C GLY A 227 -21.72 2.07 -9.68
N THR A 228 -21.27 3.32 -9.70
CA THR A 228 -19.85 3.69 -9.76
C THR A 228 -19.24 3.70 -8.37
N VAL A 229 -18.16 2.94 -8.19
CA VAL A 229 -17.35 2.91 -6.98
C VAL A 229 -16.05 3.63 -7.22
N ILE A 230 -15.76 4.60 -6.37
CA ILE A 230 -14.51 5.34 -6.36
C ILE A 230 -13.66 4.79 -5.24
N THR A 231 -12.40 4.52 -5.51
CA THR A 231 -11.44 4.05 -4.50
C THR A 231 -10.40 5.11 -4.19
N GLY A 232 -9.93 5.09 -2.94
CA GLY A 232 -8.82 5.90 -2.48
C GLY A 232 -8.71 5.91 -0.96
N ARG A 233 -7.60 6.46 -0.47
CA ARG A 233 -7.39 6.76 0.94
C ARG A 233 -8.09 8.05 1.32
N ILE A 234 -8.86 8.04 2.40
CA ILE A 234 -9.43 9.28 2.95
C ILE A 234 -8.28 10.09 3.58
N GLU A 235 -8.07 11.30 3.07
CA GLU A 235 -7.00 12.19 3.54
C GLU A 235 -7.38 12.88 4.85
N SER A 236 -8.61 13.39 4.91
CA SER A 236 -9.12 14.08 6.10
C SER A 236 -10.63 13.92 6.24
N GLY A 237 -11.12 14.13 7.47
CA GLY A 237 -12.53 14.06 7.80
C GLY A 237 -13.12 12.65 7.85
N ILE A 238 -14.46 12.61 7.81
CA ILE A 238 -15.29 11.40 7.87
C ILE A 238 -16.33 11.49 6.75
N VAL A 239 -16.62 10.35 6.12
CA VAL A 239 -17.75 10.20 5.20
C VAL A 239 -18.72 9.15 5.73
N LYS A 240 -20.01 9.48 5.71
CA LYS A 240 -21.09 8.58 6.10
C LYS A 240 -22.01 8.27 4.92
N VAL A 241 -22.60 7.08 4.96
CA VAL A 241 -23.63 6.71 3.98
C VAL A 241 -24.80 7.69 4.08
N GLY A 242 -25.18 8.28 2.95
CA GLY A 242 -26.24 9.29 2.83
C GLY A 242 -25.73 10.72 2.73
N GLU A 243 -24.45 10.99 2.96
CA GLU A 243 -23.90 12.34 2.86
C GLU A 243 -23.73 12.82 1.41
N GLU A 244 -24.00 14.11 1.20
CA GLU A 244 -23.74 14.80 -0.07
C GLU A 244 -22.24 15.09 -0.20
N LEU A 245 -21.70 14.84 -1.39
CA LEU A 245 -20.29 15.02 -1.74
C LEU A 245 -20.16 15.83 -3.03
N GLU A 246 -19.01 16.47 -3.20
CA GLU A 246 -18.59 17.08 -4.46
C GLU A 246 -17.40 16.31 -5.06
N ILE A 247 -17.44 16.12 -6.38
CA ILE A 247 -16.30 15.64 -7.17
C ILE A 247 -15.65 16.88 -7.77
N VAL A 248 -14.40 17.15 -7.39
CA VAL A 248 -13.71 18.41 -7.69
C VAL A 248 -12.40 18.16 -8.43
N GLY A 249 -12.10 19.04 -9.38
CA GLY A 249 -10.85 19.06 -10.15
C GLY A 249 -11.00 18.53 -11.57
N ILE A 250 -10.13 18.99 -12.48
CA ILE A 250 -10.03 18.65 -13.92
C ILE A 250 -11.26 19.01 -14.77
N THR A 251 -12.45 18.62 -14.34
CA THR A 251 -13.75 18.92 -14.95
C THR A 251 -14.59 19.82 -14.02
N PRO A 252 -15.69 20.42 -14.51
CA PRO A 252 -16.58 21.21 -13.66
C PRO A 252 -17.09 20.39 -12.47
N THR A 253 -17.08 21.00 -11.28
CA THR A 253 -17.52 20.36 -10.05
C THR A 253 -18.94 19.81 -10.17
N MET A 254 -19.11 18.55 -9.77
CA MET A 254 -20.40 17.88 -9.75
C MET A 254 -20.75 17.41 -8.34
N LYS A 255 -22.05 17.42 -8.02
CA LYS A 255 -22.57 16.90 -6.76
C LYS A 255 -23.00 15.45 -6.90
N THR A 256 -22.85 14.71 -5.82
CA THR A 256 -23.26 13.31 -5.72
C THR A 256 -23.63 12.97 -4.28
N THR A 257 -24.04 11.73 -4.02
CA THR A 257 -24.35 11.24 -2.69
C THR A 257 -23.62 9.93 -2.43
N CYS A 258 -22.97 9.83 -1.27
CA CYS A 258 -22.42 8.57 -0.79
C CYS A 258 -23.56 7.60 -0.49
N THR A 259 -23.56 6.42 -1.11
CA THR A 259 -24.59 5.38 -0.90
C THR A 259 -24.05 4.10 -0.30
N GLY A 260 -22.74 4.02 -0.12
CA GLY A 260 -22.07 2.89 0.52
C GLY A 260 -20.60 3.21 0.72
N VAL A 261 -20.03 2.68 1.80
CA VAL A 261 -18.60 2.71 2.09
C VAL A 261 -18.18 1.27 2.38
N GLU A 262 -17.16 0.80 1.66
CA GLU A 262 -16.61 -0.54 1.83
C GLU A 262 -15.08 -0.48 1.94
N MET A 263 -14.49 -1.36 2.74
CA MET A 263 -13.05 -1.54 2.86
C MET A 263 -12.75 -3.03 2.76
N PHE A 264 -11.87 -3.42 1.83
CA PHE A 264 -11.57 -4.83 1.55
C PHE A 264 -12.81 -5.74 1.38
N ARG A 265 -13.85 -5.22 0.69
CA ARG A 265 -15.17 -5.88 0.48
C ARG A 265 -16.00 -6.10 1.76
N LYS A 266 -15.59 -5.53 2.89
CA LYS A 266 -16.33 -5.48 4.14
C LYS A 266 -17.08 -4.16 4.24
N LEU A 267 -18.30 -4.19 4.79
CA LEU A 267 -19.14 -3.01 4.95
C LEU A 267 -18.64 -2.13 6.10
N LEU A 268 -18.64 -0.82 5.88
CA LEU A 268 -18.40 0.20 6.89
C LEU A 268 -19.65 1.07 7.08
N ASP A 269 -19.98 1.41 8.32
CA ASP A 269 -21.04 2.39 8.59
C ASP A 269 -20.57 3.82 8.22
N GLN A 270 -19.27 4.08 8.38
CA GLN A 270 -18.59 5.32 8.02
C GLN A 270 -17.12 5.04 7.66
N GLY A 271 -16.59 5.82 6.72
CA GLY A 271 -15.15 5.90 6.43
C GLY A 271 -14.55 7.12 7.14
N GLN A 272 -13.31 7.00 7.60
CA GLN A 272 -12.58 8.08 8.27
C GLN A 272 -11.19 8.26 7.68
N ALA A 273 -10.57 9.41 7.94
CA ALA A 273 -9.20 9.71 7.55
C ALA A 273 -8.25 8.55 7.88
N GLY A 274 -7.49 8.13 6.86
CA GLY A 274 -6.60 6.97 6.91
C GLY A 274 -7.16 5.68 6.33
N ASP A 275 -8.48 5.53 6.18
CA ASP A 275 -9.02 4.29 5.60
C ASP A 275 -8.83 4.24 4.08
N ASN A 276 -8.43 3.08 3.57
CA ASN A 276 -8.50 2.74 2.15
C ASN A 276 -9.89 2.18 1.81
N VAL A 277 -10.74 2.98 1.17
CA VAL A 277 -12.15 2.65 0.97
C VAL A 277 -12.57 2.70 -0.49
N GLY A 278 -13.61 1.93 -0.80
CA GLY A 278 -14.49 2.13 -1.95
C GLY A 278 -15.74 2.89 -1.53
N VAL A 279 -15.96 4.06 -2.12
CA VAL A 279 -17.15 4.90 -1.93
C VAL A 279 -18.09 4.71 -3.12
N LEU A 280 -19.29 4.17 -2.87
CA LEU A 280 -20.33 4.00 -3.89
C LEU A 280 -21.09 5.31 -4.08
N LEU A 281 -21.13 5.81 -5.32
CA LEU A 281 -21.78 7.06 -5.66
C LEU A 281 -23.14 6.88 -6.33
N ARG A 282 -24.10 7.73 -5.96
CA ARG A 282 -25.42 7.78 -6.60
C ARG A 282 -25.38 8.56 -7.90
N GLY A 283 -25.91 7.98 -8.97
CA GLY A 283 -26.23 8.70 -10.21
C GLY A 283 -25.01 9.20 -10.99
N THR A 284 -23.80 8.81 -10.58
CA THR A 284 -22.55 9.16 -11.24
C THR A 284 -22.12 8.02 -12.16
N LYS A 285 -21.78 8.33 -13.41
CA LYS A 285 -21.26 7.35 -14.36
C LYS A 285 -19.74 7.27 -14.28
N ARG A 286 -19.18 6.14 -14.72
CA ARG A 286 -17.72 5.90 -14.66
C ARG A 286 -16.95 6.95 -15.46
N GLU A 287 -17.45 7.34 -16.62
CA GLU A 287 -16.84 8.30 -17.53
C GLU A 287 -16.89 9.76 -17.04
N GLU A 288 -17.68 10.05 -16.00
CA GLU A 288 -17.79 11.40 -15.42
C GLU A 288 -16.75 11.65 -14.33
N VAL A 289 -16.03 10.60 -13.92
CA VAL A 289 -15.06 10.62 -12.83
C VAL A 289 -13.76 10.01 -13.28
N GLN A 290 -12.65 10.61 -12.88
CA GLN A 290 -11.32 10.10 -13.21
C GLN A 290 -10.33 10.31 -12.07
N ARG A 291 -9.27 9.50 -12.12
CA ARG A 291 -8.10 9.63 -11.26
C ARG A 291 -7.53 11.05 -11.32
N GLY A 292 -7.10 11.55 -10.16
CA GLY A 292 -6.57 12.91 -10.00
C GLY A 292 -7.62 13.95 -9.61
N GLN A 293 -8.90 13.61 -9.65
CA GLN A 293 -9.95 14.38 -8.96
C GLN A 293 -9.98 14.04 -7.46
N VAL A 294 -10.76 14.79 -6.69
CA VAL A 294 -11.01 14.52 -5.26
C VAL A 294 -12.50 14.43 -4.97
N LEU A 295 -12.89 13.54 -4.06
CA LEU A 295 -14.17 13.65 -3.37
C LEU A 295 -14.00 14.56 -2.16
N ALA A 296 -14.87 15.55 -2.02
CA ALA A 296 -14.78 16.53 -0.95
C ALA A 296 -16.15 16.81 -0.33
N LYS A 297 -16.14 17.29 0.91
CA LYS A 297 -17.31 17.92 1.52
C LYS A 297 -17.74 19.12 0.65
N PRO A 298 -19.05 19.31 0.37
CA PRO A 298 -19.48 20.41 -0.50
C PRO A 298 -18.96 21.77 -0.07
N GLY A 299 -18.33 22.49 -1.00
CA GLY A 299 -17.75 23.82 -0.78
C GLY A 299 -16.48 23.88 0.06
N SER A 300 -15.92 22.76 0.51
CA SER A 300 -14.69 22.75 1.33
C SER A 300 -13.40 22.93 0.52
N ILE A 301 -13.44 22.64 -0.78
CA ILE A 301 -12.32 22.79 -1.70
C ILE A 301 -12.80 23.52 -2.96
N LYS A 302 -11.92 24.34 -3.56
CA LYS A 302 -12.21 25.05 -4.82
C LYS A 302 -11.34 24.46 -5.93
N PRO A 303 -11.85 24.39 -7.19
CA PRO A 303 -11.11 23.90 -8.34
C PRO A 303 -9.85 24.70 -8.66
#